data_AF-A0AA88J8K0-F1
#
_entry.id   AF-A0AA88J8K0-F1
#
_cell.length_a   1.000
_cell.length_b   1.000
_cell.length_c   1.000
_cell.angle_alpha   90.00
_cell.angle_beta   90.00
_cell.angle_gamma   90.00
#
_symmetry.space_group_name_H-M   'P 1'
#
loop_
_entity.id
_entity.type
_entity.pdbx_description
1 polymer ?
#
loop_
_entity_poly.entity_id
_entity_poly.type
_entity_poly.pdbx_seq_one_letter_code
_entity_poly.pdbx_strand_id
1 'polypeptide(L)'
;MDKNICKNFLILVVYLSFFKNNGHHIMAAPTDGFTPVNLVRPNNFQLLKPYDQPAQNRYSGTTLSPSYYEKFSVYSTDQPFMQGSPTKPRTEMGILVLIYFFSFRPHMNNLLD
;
A
#
# COMPACT_ATOMS: atom_id res chain seq x y z
N MET A 1 -7.24 -12.24 58.21
CA MET A 1 -7.47 -12.41 56.76
C MET A 1 -7.68 -13.90 56.49
N ASP A 2 -8.79 -14.27 55.87
CA ASP A 2 -9.12 -15.68 55.63
C ASP A 2 -8.11 -16.30 54.64
N LYS A 3 -7.49 -17.41 55.04
CA LYS A 3 -6.49 -18.14 54.23
C LYS A 3 -7.08 -18.61 52.90
N ASN A 4 -8.39 -18.85 52.85
CA ASN A 4 -9.11 -19.22 51.63
C ASN A 4 -9.22 -18.04 50.65
N ILE A 5 -9.39 -16.82 51.16
CA ILE A 5 -9.43 -15.60 50.34
C ILE A 5 -8.05 -15.34 49.74
N CYS A 6 -6.97 -15.47 50.53
CA CYS A 6 -5.61 -15.30 50.01
C CYS A 6 -5.27 -16.34 48.94
N LYS A 7 -5.67 -17.60 49.14
CA LYS A 7 -5.45 -18.68 48.17
C LYS A 7 -6.21 -18.44 46.87
N ASN A 8 -7.48 -18.04 46.96
CA ASN A 8 -8.31 -17.75 45.78
C ASN A 8 -7.81 -16.53 45.01
N PHE A 9 -7.35 -15.49 45.73
CA PHE A 9 -6.73 -14.32 45.12
C PHE A 9 -5.42 -14.67 44.41
N LEU A 10 -4.59 -15.52 45.01
CA LEU A 10 -3.32 -15.96 44.43
C LEU A 10 -3.55 -16.82 43.16
N ILE A 11 -4.57 -17.69 43.17
CA ILE A 11 -5.00 -18.43 41.99
C ILE A 11 -5.47 -17.48 40.88
N LEU A 12 -6.28 -16.47 41.22
CA LEU A 12 -6.78 -15.49 40.24
C LEU A 12 -5.63 -14.69 39.59
N VAL A 13 -4.66 -14.25 40.39
CA VAL A 13 -3.47 -13.52 39.89
C VAL A 13 -2.64 -14.41 38.96
N VAL A 14 -2.40 -15.68 39.33
CA VAL A 14 -1.72 -16.64 38.44
C VAL A 14 -2.52 -16.83 37.15
N TYR A 15 -3.83 -17.03 37.22
CA TYR A 15 -4.70 -17.17 36.06
C TYR A 15 -4.59 -15.97 35.12
N LEU A 16 -4.74 -14.74 35.64
CA LEU A 16 -4.62 -13.49 34.87
C LEU A 16 -3.21 -13.27 34.29
N SER A 17 -2.17 -13.82 34.94
CA SER A 17 -0.79 -13.78 34.45
C SER A 17 -0.59 -14.72 33.25
N PHE A 18 -1.27 -15.87 33.23
CA PHE A 18 -1.29 -16.79 32.09
C PHE A 18 -2.11 -16.25 30.90
N PHE A 19 -3.08 -15.35 31.12
CA PHE A 19 -3.82 -14.68 30.04
C PHE A 19 -3.10 -13.48 29.42
N LYS A 20 -2.04 -12.97 30.05
CA LYS A 20 -1.18 -11.96 29.44
C LYS A 20 -0.12 -12.63 28.56
N ASN A 21 -0.49 -12.85 27.31
CA ASN A 21 0.34 -12.65 26.11
C ASN A 21 -0.21 -13.49 24.95
N ASN A 22 -1.32 -13.05 24.37
CA ASN A 22 -1.58 -13.21 22.94
C ASN A 22 -2.07 -11.88 22.38
N GLY A 23 -1.46 -10.78 22.84
CA GLY A 23 -1.52 -9.51 22.14
C GLY A 23 -0.70 -9.63 20.86
N HIS A 24 -1.13 -10.49 19.93
CA HIS A 24 -0.87 -10.25 18.52
C HIS A 24 -1.52 -8.90 18.26
N HIS A 25 -0.73 -7.83 18.40
CA HIS A 25 -0.98 -6.67 17.57
C HIS A 25 -0.94 -7.23 16.16
N ILE A 26 -2.12 -7.52 15.60
CA ILE A 26 -2.28 -7.80 14.18
C ILE A 26 -1.94 -6.47 13.52
N MET A 27 -0.64 -6.21 13.39
CA MET A 27 -0.15 -5.24 12.44
C MET A 27 -0.46 -5.89 11.10
N ALA A 28 -1.65 -5.57 10.57
CA ALA A 28 -1.96 -5.87 9.19
C ALA A 28 -0.76 -5.42 8.36
N ALA A 29 -0.31 -6.27 7.44
CA ALA A 29 0.73 -5.85 6.50
C ALA A 29 0.26 -4.53 5.85
N PRO A 30 1.14 -3.56 5.58
CA PRO A 30 0.73 -2.28 5.00
C PRO A 30 -0.10 -2.39 3.71
N THR A 31 -0.05 -3.55 3.04
CA THR A 31 -0.76 -3.89 1.82
C THR A 31 -1.90 -4.89 2.01
N ASP A 32 -2.28 -5.21 3.25
CA ASP A 32 -3.44 -6.07 3.52
C ASP A 32 -4.72 -5.41 3.00
N GLY A 33 -5.55 -6.17 2.29
CA GLY A 33 -6.73 -5.66 1.58
C GLY A 33 -6.45 -4.95 0.24
N PHE A 34 -5.20 -4.80 -0.19
CA PHE A 34 -4.85 -4.26 -1.51
C PHE A 34 -4.60 -5.37 -2.54
N THR A 35 -5.07 -5.16 -3.78
CA THR A 35 -4.78 -6.05 -4.91
C THR A 35 -3.53 -5.55 -5.64
N PRO A 36 -2.52 -6.40 -5.87
CA PRO A 36 -1.34 -5.99 -6.63
C PRO A 36 -1.70 -5.71 -8.08
N VAL A 37 -1.28 -4.55 -8.58
CA VAL A 37 -1.47 -4.12 -9.97
C VAL A 37 -0.14 -4.22 -10.68
N ASN A 38 -0.09 -5.01 -11.77
CA ASN A 38 1.12 -5.12 -12.56
C ASN A 38 1.26 -3.88 -13.47
N LEU A 39 2.20 -3.00 -13.13
CA LEU A 39 2.46 -1.75 -13.86
C LEU A 39 3.34 -1.93 -15.11
N VAL A 40 3.93 -3.11 -15.33
CA VAL A 40 4.75 -3.40 -16.53
C VAL A 40 3.92 -3.38 -17.82
N ARG A 41 2.60 -3.50 -17.72
CA ARG A 41 1.68 -3.43 -18.87
C ARG A 41 1.23 -1.98 -19.09
N PRO A 42 1.50 -1.37 -20.26
CA PRO A 42 1.15 0.04 -20.53
C PRO A 42 -0.35 0.32 -20.52
N ASN A 43 -1.22 -0.70 -20.55
CA ASN A 43 -2.66 -0.53 -20.47
C ASN A 43 -3.20 -0.39 -19.03
N ASN A 44 -2.35 -0.61 -18.02
CA ASN A 44 -2.76 -0.51 -16.61
C ASN A 44 -2.50 0.87 -16.02
N PHE A 45 -1.93 1.79 -16.79
CA PHE A 45 -1.76 3.17 -16.39
C PHE A 45 -1.79 4.12 -17.59
N GLN A 46 -2.12 5.38 -17.32
CA GLN A 46 -2.00 6.47 -18.24
C GLN A 46 -0.78 7.30 -17.84
N LEU A 47 0.13 7.54 -18.79
CA LEU A 47 1.21 8.47 -18.59
C LEU A 47 0.69 9.90 -18.80
N LEU A 48 0.75 10.71 -17.75
CA LEU A 48 0.55 12.15 -17.84
C LEU A 48 1.93 12.79 -17.96
N LYS A 49 2.15 13.52 -19.05
CA LYS A 49 3.44 14.13 -19.39
C LYS A 49 3.24 15.56 -19.86
N PRO A 50 4.29 16.40 -19.88
CA PRO A 50 4.26 17.68 -20.56
C PRO A 50 3.72 17.55 -21.99
N TYR A 51 2.81 18.45 -22.37
CA TYR A 51 2.08 18.32 -23.63
C TYR A 51 3.01 18.39 -24.85
N ASP A 52 4.14 19.08 -24.71
CA ASP A 52 5.11 19.38 -25.76
C ASP A 52 6.19 18.30 -25.92
N GLN A 53 6.30 17.35 -25.00
CA GLN A 53 7.35 16.33 -25.03
C GLN A 53 6.80 14.95 -25.35
N PRO A 54 7.50 14.13 -26.17
CA PRO A 54 7.11 12.74 -26.39
C PRO A 54 7.32 11.90 -25.12
N ALA A 55 6.56 10.80 -25.00
CA ALA A 55 6.57 9.93 -23.81
C ALA A 55 7.96 9.36 -23.52
N GLN A 56 8.69 8.96 -24.55
CA GLN A 56 10.01 8.34 -24.48
C GLN A 56 11.08 9.26 -23.88
N ASN A 57 10.89 10.59 -23.97
CA ASN A 57 11.80 11.54 -23.34
C ASN A 57 11.60 11.59 -21.81
N ARG A 58 10.40 11.24 -21.33
CA ARG A 58 9.95 11.50 -19.96
C ARG A 58 9.72 10.25 -19.14
N TYR A 59 9.49 9.14 -19.81
CA TYR A 59 9.15 7.88 -19.21
C TYR A 59 9.95 6.76 -19.87
N SER A 60 10.55 5.94 -19.04
CA SER A 60 11.24 4.72 -19.46
C SER A 60 11.19 3.68 -18.35
N GLY A 61 10.79 2.45 -18.67
CA GLY A 61 10.93 1.31 -17.78
C GLY A 61 12.26 0.59 -18.01
N THR A 62 12.99 0.32 -16.92
CA THR A 62 14.28 -0.39 -16.99
C THR A 62 14.27 -1.57 -16.04
N THR A 63 14.76 -2.71 -16.54
CA THR A 63 15.01 -3.91 -15.74
C THR A 63 16.45 -3.88 -15.23
N LEU A 64 16.63 -3.80 -13.92
CA LEU A 64 17.92 -4.04 -13.25
C LEU A 64 17.75 -5.30 -12.40
N SER A 65 18.19 -6.45 -12.91
CA SER A 65 18.04 -7.75 -12.24
C SER A 65 18.45 -7.67 -10.76
N PRO A 66 17.58 -8.05 -9.80
CA PRO A 66 16.31 -8.78 -9.95
C PRO A 66 15.03 -7.89 -10.03
N SER A 67 15.15 -6.58 -10.18
CA SER A 67 14.07 -5.60 -10.03
C SER A 67 13.72 -4.84 -11.32
N TYR A 68 12.45 -4.41 -11.42
CA TYR A 68 11.97 -3.48 -12.44
C TYR A 68 11.68 -2.13 -11.81
N TYR A 69 12.04 -1.04 -12.49
CA TYR A 69 11.65 0.30 -12.06
C TYR A 69 11.27 1.19 -13.25
N GLU A 70 10.42 2.15 -12.93
CA GLU A 70 9.90 3.15 -13.85
C GLU A 70 10.58 4.48 -13.58
N LYS A 71 11.21 5.05 -14.60
CA LYS A 71 11.86 6.36 -14.50
C LYS A 71 10.94 7.44 -15.07
N PHE A 72 10.65 8.45 -14.26
CA PHE A 72 9.96 9.66 -14.65
C PHE A 72 10.91 10.85 -14.60
N SER A 73 11.06 11.54 -15.73
CA SER A 73 11.92 12.72 -15.84
C SER A 73 11.06 13.99 -16.01
N VAL A 74 11.33 14.98 -15.17
CA VAL A 74 10.76 16.32 -15.24
C VAL A 74 11.91 17.33 -15.15
N TYR A 75 11.95 18.24 -16.12
CA TYR A 75 12.87 19.35 -16.21
C TYR A 75 12.12 20.66 -15.95
N SER A 76 12.84 21.66 -15.47
CA SER A 76 12.28 23.00 -15.21
C SER A 76 11.86 23.73 -16.48
N THR A 77 12.43 23.36 -17.63
CA THR A 77 12.19 23.96 -18.95
C THR A 77 10.99 23.38 -19.69
N ASP A 78 10.38 22.35 -19.13
CA ASP A 78 9.26 21.67 -19.74
C ASP A 78 7.99 22.51 -19.72
N GLN A 79 6.98 22.08 -20.47
CA GLN A 79 5.66 22.68 -20.38
C GLN A 79 4.76 21.97 -19.34
N PRO A 80 3.65 22.60 -18.94
CA PRO A 80 2.63 21.95 -18.13
C PRO A 80 2.04 20.71 -18.82
N PHE A 81 1.21 19.96 -18.10
CA PHE A 81 0.46 18.83 -18.67
C PHE A 81 -0.49 19.23 -19.82
N MET A 82 -1.01 20.47 -19.80
CA MET A 82 -1.96 20.99 -20.79
C MET A 82 -1.63 22.45 -21.12
N GLN A 83 -1.86 22.85 -22.37
CA GLN A 83 -1.67 24.22 -22.83
C GLN A 83 -2.55 25.20 -22.04
N GLY A 84 -1.98 26.35 -21.65
CA GLY A 84 -2.69 27.37 -20.86
C GLY A 84 -2.82 27.05 -19.36
N SER A 85 -2.32 25.90 -18.90
CA SER A 85 -2.29 25.59 -17.46
C SER A 85 -1.26 26.45 -16.72
N PRO A 86 -1.59 27.03 -15.56
CA PRO A 86 -0.63 27.78 -14.74
C PRO A 86 0.29 26.86 -13.90
N THR A 87 0.10 25.54 -13.97
CA THR A 87 0.86 24.57 -13.17
C THR A 87 2.29 24.44 -13.65
N LYS A 88 3.24 24.24 -12.74
CA LYS A 88 4.60 23.83 -13.11
C LYS A 88 4.61 22.48 -13.86
N PRO A 89 5.68 22.18 -14.60
CA PRO A 89 5.81 20.92 -15.30
C PRO A 89 5.78 19.73 -14.35
N ARG A 90 5.18 18.64 -14.80
CA ARG A 90 5.07 17.38 -14.05
C ARG A 90 4.93 16.21 -15.01
N THR A 91 5.37 15.05 -14.56
CA THR A 91 5.11 13.76 -15.20
C THR A 91 4.52 12.86 -14.12
N GLU A 92 3.36 12.25 -14.38
CA GLU A 92 2.60 11.46 -13.41
C GLU A 92 2.13 10.14 -14.05
N MET A 93 1.87 9.14 -13.23
CA MET A 93 1.26 7.87 -13.63
C MET A 93 -0.14 7.78 -13.05
N GLY A 94 -1.17 7.82 -13.91
CA GLY A 94 -2.55 7.58 -13.51
C GLY A 94 -2.87 6.09 -13.61
N ILE A 95 -3.08 5.40 -12.50
CA ILE A 95 -3.37 3.95 -12.52
C ILE A 95 -4.78 3.72 -13.10
N LEU A 96 -4.87 2.94 -14.17
CA LEU A 96 -6.10 2.58 -14.88
C LEU A 96 -6.62 1.23 -14.36
N VAL A 97 -6.90 1.14 -13.07
CA VAL A 97 -7.63 -0.01 -12.55
C VAL A 97 -9.10 0.32 -12.66
N LEU A 98 -9.84 -0.47 -13.47
CA LEU A 98 -11.31 -0.48 -13.40
C LEU A 98 -11.71 -0.56 -11.93
N ILE A 99 -12.48 0.42 -11.47
CA ILE A 99 -12.80 0.78 -10.09
C ILE A 99 -13.72 -0.28 -9.42
N TYR A 100 -13.52 -1.57 -9.68
CA TYR A 100 -14.32 -2.67 -9.14
C TYR A 100 -13.73 -3.31 -7.87
N PHE A 101 -12.53 -2.93 -7.41
CA PHE A 101 -11.85 -3.64 -6.33
C PHE A 101 -11.36 -2.76 -5.16
N PHE A 102 -12.19 -1.81 -4.72
CA PHE A 102 -12.29 -1.52 -3.28
C PHE A 102 -13.36 -2.41 -2.64
N SER A 103 -13.42 -3.69 -3.01
CA SER A 103 -14.08 -4.67 -2.14
C SER A 103 -13.08 -4.98 -1.04
N PHE A 104 -13.23 -4.29 0.10
CA PHE A 104 -12.68 -4.76 1.37
C PHE A 104 -13.06 -6.25 1.46
N ARG A 105 -12.13 -7.18 1.25
CA ARG A 105 -12.37 -8.56 1.69
C ARG A 105 -12.14 -8.50 3.19
N PRO A 106 -13.19 -8.54 4.04
CA PRO A 106 -12.94 -8.72 5.46
C PRO A 106 -12.10 -9.98 5.60
N HIS A 107 -11.00 -9.87 6.32
CA HIS A 107 -10.22 -11.03 6.74
C HIS A 107 -11.13 -11.84 7.67
N MET A 108 -11.96 -12.70 7.09
CA MET A 108 -12.58 -13.78 7.85
C MET A 108 -11.43 -14.70 8.23
N ASN A 109 -10.98 -14.55 9.47
CA ASN A 109 -10.19 -15.57 10.12
C ASN A 109 -10.95 -16.89 9.93
N ASN A 110 -10.39 -17.81 9.16
CA ASN A 110 -10.83 -19.19 9.13
C ASN A 110 -10.51 -19.77 10.52
N LEU A 111 -11.40 -19.52 11.47
CA LEU A 111 -11.60 -20.38 12.61
C LEU A 111 -12.58 -21.44 12.14
N LEU A 112 -12.03 -22.58 11.75
CA LEU A 112 -12.55 -23.95 11.81
C LEU A 112 -11.82 -24.76 10.72
N ASP A 113 -10.66 -25.31 11.10
CA ASP A 113 -10.23 -26.69 10.86
C ASP A 113 -9.11 -27.03 11.87
#